data_AF-A0A1X7TAV5-F1
#
_entry.id   AF-A0A1X7TAV5-F1
#
_cell.length_a   1.000
_cell.length_b   1.000
_cell.length_c   1.000
_cell.angle_alpha   90.00
_cell.angle_beta   90.00
_cell.angle_gamma   90.00
#
_symmetry.space_group_name_H-M   'P 1'
#
loop_
_entity.id
_entity.type
_entity.pdbx_description
1 polymer ?
#
loop_
_entity_poly.entity_id
_entity_poly.type
_entity_poly.pdbx_seq_one_letter_code
_entity_poly.pdbx_strand_id
1 'polypeptide(L)'
;MKWIGIHNTKITKDVILLSHKITNNTSLEALSISDDSINDDGVIALTQSLINNKTTTTLGLNYNPDITSTSAQSLAELLLYNHTPFYLYLNGTNIDTDGVLVLMESLRTNNTLWTLALDNKHRQTCYSLPYYKTIKNRLRFW
;
A
#
# COMPACT_ATOMS: atom_id res chain seq x y z
N MET A 1 17.58 -0.84 11.39
CA MET A 1 17.61 0.18 10.32
C MET A 1 16.19 0.69 10.14
N LYS A 2 15.98 2.02 10.17
CA LYS A 2 14.63 2.62 10.18
C LYS A 2 14.00 2.78 8.81
N TRP A 3 14.80 2.85 7.74
CA TRP A 3 14.31 3.10 6.40
C TRP A 3 15.00 2.21 5.37
N ILE A 4 14.22 1.68 4.42
CA ILE A 4 14.68 0.96 3.23
C ILE A 4 14.10 1.65 2.00
N GLY A 5 14.95 2.01 1.04
CA GLY A 5 14.57 2.55 -0.27
C GLY A 5 15.12 1.67 -1.39
N ILE A 6 14.26 1.30 -2.34
CA ILE A 6 14.58 0.51 -3.54
C ILE A 6 13.93 1.22 -4.72
N HIS A 7 14.73 1.66 -5.67
CA HIS A 7 14.27 2.50 -6.77
C HIS A 7 14.96 2.06 -8.06
N ASN A 8 14.24 2.02 -9.18
CA ASN A 8 14.78 1.67 -10.49
C ASN A 8 15.51 0.30 -10.50
N THR A 9 15.03 -0.69 -9.74
CA THR A 9 15.64 -2.03 -9.68
C THR A 9 14.57 -3.09 -9.41
N LYS A 10 14.36 -4.01 -10.37
CA LYS A 10 13.42 -5.13 -10.23
C LYS A 10 13.87 -6.09 -9.12
N ILE A 11 13.09 -6.18 -8.05
CA ILE A 11 13.37 -7.08 -6.92
C ILE A 11 12.47 -8.32 -6.89
N THR A 12 11.86 -8.69 -8.02
CA THR A 12 10.79 -9.71 -8.07
C THR A 12 11.16 -11.04 -7.42
N LYS A 13 12.44 -11.45 -7.45
CA LYS A 13 12.93 -12.67 -6.77
C LYS A 13 13.38 -12.41 -5.33
N ASP A 14 13.94 -11.23 -5.06
CA ASP A 14 14.48 -10.86 -3.76
C ASP A 14 13.41 -10.35 -2.79
N VAL A 15 12.21 -10.01 -3.30
CA VAL A 15 11.09 -9.51 -2.52
C VAL A 15 10.63 -10.52 -1.46
N ILE A 16 10.74 -11.82 -1.73
CA ILE A 16 10.43 -12.88 -0.75
C ILE A 16 11.42 -12.80 0.43
N LEU A 17 12.72 -12.70 0.14
CA LEU A 17 13.75 -12.58 1.16
C LEU A 17 13.58 -11.27 1.96
N LEU A 18 13.25 -10.17 1.29
CA LEU A 18 12.93 -8.90 1.92
C LEU A 18 11.71 -9.04 2.85
N SER A 19 10.64 -9.68 2.38
CA SER A 19 9.41 -9.93 3.14
C SER A 19 9.69 -10.71 4.43
N HIS A 20 10.50 -11.77 4.36
CA HIS A 20 10.92 -12.53 5.55
C HIS A 20 11.72 -11.66 6.54
N LYS A 21 12.61 -10.80 6.05
CA LYS A 21 13.36 -9.87 6.92
C LYS A 21 12.45 -8.85 7.59
N ILE A 22 11.37 -8.43 6.93
CA ILE A 22 10.39 -7.46 7.46
C ILE A 22 9.54 -8.08 8.57
N THR A 23 9.10 -9.34 8.42
CA THR A 23 8.18 -10.00 9.38
C THR A 23 8.62 -9.85 10.83
N ASN A 24 9.92 -10.00 11.11
CA ASN A 24 10.49 -9.94 12.46
C ASN A 24 11.29 -8.66 12.73
N ASN A 25 11.26 -7.68 11.82
CA ASN A 25 11.99 -6.44 12.02
C ASN A 25 11.30 -5.57 13.06
N THR A 26 12.02 -5.20 14.11
CA THR A 26 11.53 -4.37 15.22
C THR A 26 12.00 -2.91 15.15
N SER A 27 12.61 -2.51 14.04
CA SER A 27 13.21 -1.17 13.88
C SER A 27 12.83 -0.47 12.58
N LEU A 28 12.30 -1.18 11.59
CA LEU A 28 11.93 -0.62 10.30
C LEU A 28 10.67 0.22 10.47
N GLU A 29 10.75 1.49 10.11
CA GLU A 29 9.65 2.47 10.16
C GLU A 29 9.11 2.74 8.76
N ALA A 30 9.95 2.69 7.73
CA ALA A 30 9.54 3.04 6.37
C ALA A 30 10.20 2.17 5.29
N LEU A 31 9.38 1.65 4.39
CA LEU A 31 9.78 0.92 3.19
C LEU A 31 9.29 1.68 1.96
N SER A 32 10.19 2.01 1.04
CA SER A 32 9.85 2.61 -0.24
C SER A 32 10.41 1.75 -1.36
N ILE A 33 9.53 1.27 -2.25
CA ILE A 33 9.88 0.51 -3.44
C ILE A 33 9.17 1.18 -4.61
N SER A 34 9.90 1.89 -5.47
CA SER A 34 9.30 2.69 -6.56
C SER A 34 10.03 2.50 -7.88
N ASP A 35 9.48 3.12 -8.92
CA ASP A 35 10.09 3.24 -10.25
C ASP A 35 10.38 1.85 -10.85
N ASP A 36 9.29 1.15 -11.14
CA ASP A 36 9.30 -0.14 -11.82
C ASP A 36 10.06 -1.26 -11.07
N SER A 37 10.10 -1.21 -9.74
CA SER A 37 10.90 -2.12 -8.91
C SER A 37 10.13 -3.36 -8.43
N ILE A 38 8.80 -3.35 -8.45
CA ILE A 38 7.96 -4.43 -7.92
C ILE A 38 6.67 -4.63 -8.73
N ASN A 39 6.14 -5.85 -8.70
CA ASN A 39 4.87 -6.26 -9.32
C ASN A 39 3.88 -6.78 -8.28
N ASP A 40 2.69 -7.19 -8.72
CA ASP A 40 1.62 -7.73 -7.86
C ASP A 40 2.07 -8.88 -6.95
N ASP A 41 2.79 -9.88 -7.47
CA ASP A 41 3.28 -11.01 -6.65
C ASP A 41 4.16 -10.55 -5.49
N GLY A 42 5.03 -9.57 -5.75
CA GLY A 42 5.86 -8.95 -4.72
C GLY A 42 5.05 -8.18 -3.69
N VAL A 43 4.01 -7.45 -4.11
CA VAL A 43 3.11 -6.74 -3.19
C VAL A 43 2.33 -7.73 -2.31
N ILE A 44 1.85 -8.84 -2.87
CA ILE A 44 1.17 -9.89 -2.11
C ILE A 44 2.10 -10.48 -1.05
N ALA A 45 3.34 -10.82 -1.39
CA ALA A 45 4.33 -11.32 -0.43
C ALA A 45 4.64 -10.29 0.68
N LEU A 46 4.84 -9.02 0.31
CA LEU A 46 5.14 -7.95 1.27
C LEU A 46 3.99 -7.70 2.24
N THR A 47 2.75 -7.63 1.73
CA THR A 47 1.57 -7.36 2.55
C THR A 47 1.33 -8.46 3.58
N GLN A 48 1.56 -9.73 3.24
CA GLN A 48 1.53 -10.86 4.19
C GLN A 48 2.51 -10.67 5.36
N SER A 49 3.73 -10.23 5.09
CA SER A 49 4.72 -9.94 6.13
C SER A 49 4.36 -8.71 6.96
N LEU A 50 3.82 -7.67 6.32
CA LEU A 50 3.51 -6.40 6.95
C LEU A 50 2.29 -6.46 7.87
N ILE A 51 1.34 -7.37 7.68
CA ILE A 51 0.16 -7.53 8.57
C ILE A 51 0.58 -7.65 10.06
N ASN A 52 1.65 -8.40 10.32
CA ASN A 52 2.17 -8.65 11.66
C ASN A 52 3.29 -7.69 12.07
N ASN A 53 3.87 -6.94 11.14
CA ASN A 53 4.91 -5.97 11.46
C ASN A 53 4.29 -4.73 12.13
N LYS A 54 4.68 -4.45 13.38
CA LYS A 54 4.12 -3.35 14.16
C LYS A 54 4.93 -2.07 14.17
N THR A 55 6.06 -2.04 13.47
CA THR A 55 6.98 -0.89 13.46
C THR A 55 6.92 -0.10 12.15
N THR A 56 6.58 -0.75 11.04
CA THR A 56 6.52 -0.11 9.73
C THR A 56 5.27 0.75 9.63
N THR A 57 5.47 2.06 9.55
CA THR A 57 4.41 3.06 9.45
C THR A 57 4.27 3.65 8.05
N THR A 58 5.20 3.36 7.13
CA THR A 58 5.17 3.88 5.77
C THR A 58 5.49 2.80 4.76
N LEU A 59 4.61 2.64 3.76
CA LEU A 59 4.82 1.82 2.58
C LEU A 59 4.63 2.68 1.32
N GLY A 60 5.75 2.97 0.65
CA GLY A 60 5.78 3.59 -0.67
C GLY A 60 5.84 2.51 -1.75
N LEU A 61 4.84 2.48 -2.64
CA LEU A 61 4.75 1.61 -3.80
C LEU A 61 4.45 2.40 -5.09
N ASN A 62 4.64 3.71 -5.04
CA ASN A 62 4.34 4.61 -6.14
C ASN A 62 5.24 4.35 -7.36
N TYR A 63 4.75 4.72 -8.55
CA TYR A 63 5.46 4.55 -9.83
C TYR A 63 5.87 3.11 -10.14
N ASN A 64 5.05 2.13 -9.76
CA ASN A 64 5.20 0.73 -10.19
C ASN A 64 4.02 0.35 -11.08
N PRO A 65 4.17 0.39 -12.41
CA PRO A 65 3.08 0.08 -13.34
C PRO A 65 2.65 -1.40 -13.29
N ASP A 66 3.51 -2.29 -12.79
CA ASP A 66 3.19 -3.73 -12.64
C ASP A 66 2.40 -4.04 -11.35
N ILE A 67 1.98 -3.01 -10.59
CA ILE A 67 0.99 -3.14 -9.52
C ILE A 67 -0.38 -2.85 -10.13
N THR A 68 -1.22 -3.88 -10.22
CA THR A 68 -2.57 -3.84 -10.78
C THR A 68 -3.62 -4.16 -9.72
N SER A 69 -4.89 -4.22 -10.10
CA SER A 69 -5.97 -4.61 -9.17
C SER A 69 -5.85 -6.04 -8.63
N THR A 70 -4.92 -6.86 -9.15
CA THR A 70 -4.57 -8.15 -8.57
C THR A 70 -4.08 -8.04 -7.12
N SER A 71 -3.35 -6.97 -6.77
CA SER A 71 -2.87 -6.72 -5.41
C SER A 71 -3.87 -5.99 -4.50
N ALA A 72 -5.03 -5.57 -5.02
CA ALA A 72 -5.99 -4.76 -4.26
C ALA A 72 -6.50 -5.47 -3.01
N GLN A 73 -6.78 -6.77 -3.11
CA GLN A 73 -7.26 -7.58 -1.97
C GLN A 73 -6.21 -7.67 -0.87
N SER A 74 -4.95 -7.94 -1.21
CA SER A 74 -3.88 -8.09 -0.20
C SER A 74 -3.53 -6.76 0.46
N LEU A 75 -3.59 -5.65 -0.29
CA LEU A 75 -3.48 -4.30 0.26
C LEU A 75 -4.67 -3.97 1.20
N ALA A 76 -5.89 -4.34 0.83
CA ALA A 76 -7.07 -4.17 1.68
C ALA A 76 -6.98 -4.99 2.98
N GLU A 77 -6.48 -6.23 2.91
CA GLU A 77 -6.22 -7.07 4.09
C GLU A 77 -5.14 -6.47 4.99
N LEU A 78 -4.06 -5.92 4.42
CA LEU A 78 -3.08 -5.17 5.19
C LEU A 78 -3.74 -4.03 5.97
N LEU A 79 -4.64 -3.28 5.35
CA LEU A 79 -5.37 -2.20 6.02
C LEU A 79 -6.35 -2.72 7.07
N LEU A 80 -7.02 -3.84 6.84
CA LEU A 80 -7.97 -4.40 7.81
C LEU A 80 -7.28 -4.95 9.06
N TYR A 81 -6.14 -5.62 8.89
CA TYR A 81 -5.51 -6.42 9.96
C TYR A 81 -4.26 -5.78 10.56
N ASN A 82 -3.65 -4.78 9.90
CA ASN A 82 -2.58 -4.01 10.51
C ASN A 82 -3.11 -2.74 11.20
N HIS A 83 -2.99 -2.73 12.53
CA HIS A 83 -3.38 -1.62 13.39
C HIS A 83 -2.22 -0.68 13.75
N THR A 84 -1.08 -0.77 13.07
CA THR A 84 -0.03 0.24 13.15
C THR A 84 -0.41 1.44 12.27
N PRO A 85 -0.22 2.69 12.74
CA PRO A 85 -0.49 3.86 11.92
C PRO A 85 0.28 3.85 10.60
N PHE A 86 -0.39 4.15 9.49
CA PHE A 86 0.15 3.81 8.18
C PHE A 86 0.00 4.94 7.14
N TYR A 87 1.07 5.18 6.36
CA TYR A 87 1.06 5.94 5.11
C TYR A 87 1.24 4.95 3.96
N LEU A 88 0.32 4.96 2.99
CA LEU A 88 0.35 4.10 1.81
C LEU A 88 0.36 4.95 0.54
N TYR A 89 1.39 4.80 -0.29
CA TYR A 89 1.51 5.53 -1.56
C TYR A 89 1.39 4.56 -2.74
N LEU A 90 0.35 4.74 -3.56
CA LEU A 90 0.01 3.90 -4.72
C LEU A 90 -0.19 4.74 -6.00
N ASN A 91 0.13 6.03 -6.00
CA ASN A 91 0.09 6.85 -7.23
C ASN A 91 1.15 6.35 -8.23
N GLY A 92 0.85 6.41 -9.53
CA GLY A 92 1.67 5.84 -10.59
C GLY A 92 1.63 4.32 -10.66
N THR A 93 0.52 3.70 -10.23
CA THR A 93 0.25 2.26 -10.39
C THR A 93 -0.89 2.02 -11.39
N ASN A 94 -1.07 0.77 -11.81
CA ASN A 94 -2.15 0.36 -12.70
C ASN A 94 -3.32 -0.29 -11.94
N ILE A 95 -3.50 0.02 -10.66
CA ILE A 95 -4.73 -0.31 -9.94
C ILE A 95 -5.88 0.45 -10.62
N ASP A 96 -6.90 -0.28 -11.06
CA ASP A 96 -8.07 0.29 -11.70
C ASP A 96 -9.13 0.76 -10.68
N THR A 97 -10.25 1.24 -11.20
CA THR A 97 -11.36 1.73 -10.36
C THR A 97 -11.89 0.65 -9.41
N ASP A 98 -12.00 -0.60 -9.86
CA ASP A 98 -12.55 -1.68 -9.04
C ASP A 98 -11.58 -2.06 -7.92
N GLY A 99 -10.27 -2.11 -8.21
CA GLY A 99 -9.24 -2.31 -7.20
C GLY A 99 -9.22 -1.17 -6.16
N VAL A 100 -9.41 0.07 -6.58
CA VAL A 100 -9.56 1.20 -5.64
C VAL A 100 -10.81 1.04 -4.77
N LEU A 101 -11.94 0.59 -5.31
CA LEU A 101 -13.16 0.36 -4.52
C LEU A 101 -12.94 -0.70 -3.43
N VAL A 102 -12.18 -1.77 -3.72
CA VAL A 102 -11.77 -2.78 -2.71
C VAL A 102 -10.98 -2.12 -1.57
N LEU A 103 -10.01 -1.25 -1.88
CA LEU A 103 -9.30 -0.48 -0.86
C LEU A 103 -10.25 0.42 -0.06
N MET A 104 -11.18 1.11 -0.72
CA MET A 104 -12.11 2.02 -0.06
C MET A 104 -13.05 1.31 0.92
N GLU A 105 -13.44 0.07 0.66
CA GLU A 105 -14.27 -0.71 1.58
C GLU A 105 -13.49 -1.03 2.87
N SER A 106 -12.20 -1.39 2.77
CA SER A 106 -11.35 -1.61 3.96
C SER A 106 -11.20 -0.37 4.85
N LEU A 107 -11.25 0.83 4.25
CA LEU A 107 -11.14 2.10 4.98
C LEU A 107 -12.35 2.44 5.82
N ARG A 108 -13.48 1.74 5.67
CA ARG A 108 -14.67 1.99 6.49
C ARG A 108 -14.46 1.64 7.96
N THR A 109 -13.66 0.62 8.22
CA THR A 109 -13.38 0.10 9.56
C THR A 109 -11.94 0.32 9.99
N ASN A 110 -11.01 0.49 9.05
CA ASN A 110 -9.65 0.89 9.38
C ASN A 110 -9.63 2.31 9.96
N ASN A 111 -9.01 2.48 11.13
CA ASN A 111 -8.80 3.78 11.80
C ASN A 111 -7.31 4.13 11.97
N THR A 112 -6.41 3.37 11.34
CA THR A 112 -4.96 3.49 11.52
C THR A 112 -4.27 4.09 10.30
N LEU A 113 -4.87 4.01 9.11
CA LEU A 113 -4.38 4.69 7.93
C LEU A 113 -4.50 6.21 8.11
N TRP A 114 -3.38 6.90 7.98
CA TRP A 114 -3.32 8.36 7.97
C TRP A 114 -3.39 8.94 6.57
N THR A 115 -2.77 8.30 5.59
CA THR A 115 -2.82 8.73 4.18
C THR A 115 -2.77 7.55 3.23
N LEU A 116 -3.67 7.56 2.26
CA LEU A 116 -3.61 6.78 1.04
C LEU A 116 -3.48 7.75 -0.15
N ALA A 117 -2.34 7.70 -0.83
CA ALA A 117 -2.10 8.46 -2.05
C ALA A 117 -2.43 7.61 -3.28
N LEU A 118 -3.28 8.14 -4.15
CA LEU A 118 -3.75 7.52 -5.39
C LEU A 118 -3.55 8.48 -6.57
N ASP A 119 -3.72 7.98 -7.79
CA ASP A 119 -3.78 8.82 -8.99
C ASP A 119 -5.04 9.70 -9.00
N ASN A 120 -4.92 10.90 -9.56
CA ASN A 120 -6.04 11.84 -9.74
C ASN A 120 -7.22 11.24 -10.52
N LYS A 121 -6.98 10.25 -11.40
CA LYS A 121 -8.04 9.54 -12.15
C LYS A 121 -9.08 8.87 -11.24
N HIS A 122 -8.71 8.49 -10.02
CA HIS A 122 -9.62 7.83 -9.06
C HIS A 122 -10.41 8.80 -8.18
N ARG A 123 -10.12 10.11 -8.23
CA ARG A 123 -10.74 11.11 -7.35
C ARG A 123 -12.27 11.07 -7.41
N GLN A 124 -12.82 11.04 -8.62
CA GLN A 124 -14.27 11.08 -8.81
C GLN A 124 -14.95 9.82 -8.26
N THR A 125 -14.34 8.64 -8.46
CA THR A 125 -14.80 7.37 -7.89
C THR A 125 -14.84 7.45 -6.36
N CYS A 126 -13.78 7.95 -5.72
CA CYS A 126 -13.78 8.06 -4.26
C CYS A 126 -14.82 9.08 -3.77
N TYR A 127 -15.05 10.17 -4.50
CA TYR A 127 -16.01 11.22 -4.13
C TYR A 127 -17.47 10.74 -4.20
N SER A 128 -17.79 9.79 -5.08
CA SER A 128 -19.13 9.25 -5.23
C SER A 128 -19.53 8.27 -4.12
N LEU A 129 -18.58 7.82 -3.28
CA LEU A 129 -18.88 6.89 -2.20
C LEU A 129 -19.79 7.51 -1.13
N PRO A 130 -20.82 6.79 -0.66
CA PRO A 130 -21.78 7.32 0.31
C PRO A 130 -21.12 7.69 1.67
N TYR A 131 -20.00 7.06 1.99
CA TYR A 131 -19.20 7.32 3.19
C TYR A 131 -17.94 8.16 2.93
N TYR A 132 -17.79 8.77 1.75
CA TYR A 132 -16.59 9.56 1.41
C TYR A 132 -16.20 10.58 2.50
N LYS A 133 -17.19 11.23 3.12
CA LYS A 133 -16.97 12.22 4.19
C LYS A 133 -16.19 11.68 5.39
N THR A 134 -16.26 10.37 5.68
CA THR A 134 -15.55 9.75 6.81
C THR A 134 -14.09 9.46 6.45
N ILE A 135 -13.78 9.27 5.17
CA ILE A 135 -12.45 8.86 4.71
C ILE A 135 -11.67 10.00 4.03
N LYS A 136 -12.34 11.08 3.61
CA LYS A 136 -11.79 12.15 2.74
C LYS A 136 -10.46 12.73 3.22
N ASN A 137 -10.27 12.88 4.53
CA ASN A 137 -9.08 13.52 5.09
C ASN A 137 -7.83 12.64 4.94
N ARG A 138 -8.02 11.35 4.70
CA ARG A 138 -6.97 10.34 4.51
C ARG A 138 -6.61 10.12 3.04
N LEU A 139 -7.37 10.68 2.10
CA LEU A 139 -7.10 10.48 0.68
C LEU A 139 -6.28 11.65 0.12
N ARG A 140 -5.24 11.32 -0.64
CA ARG A 140 -4.46 12.27 -1.44
C ARG A 140 -4.47 11.78 -2.89
N PHE A 141 -4.55 12.73 -3.81
CA PHE A 141 -4.65 12.45 -5.24
C PHE A 141 -3.58 13.28 -5.94
N TRP A 142 -2.70 12.61 -6.69
CA TRP A 142 -1.56 13.20 -7.40
C TRP A 142 -1.77 13.15 -8.91
#